data_AF-B0X8T9-F1
#
_entry.id   AF-B0X8T9-F1
#
_cell.length_a   1.000
_cell.length_b   1.000
_cell.length_c   1.000
_cell.angle_alpha   90.00
_cell.angle_beta   90.00
_cell.angle_gamma   90.00
#
_symmetry.space_group_name_H-M   'P 1'
#
loop_
_entity.id
_entity.type
_entity.pdbx_description
1 polymer ?
#
loop_
_entity_poly.entity_id
_entity_poly.type
_entity_poly.pdbx_seq_one_letter_code
_entity_poly.pdbx_strand_id
1 'polypeptide(L)'
;MTKPLEFARTFSVTVKTLAFIGIPSCLSRYPEAWSAAVKANRGLIVSFLSLAYCVLGQLVYFWTNIRLLEGKDMFLEFANQIACTGFCTVGLLKLFMLSYHRNLLAGMLAELAAWWNEKNKIPPERVQNLAQIRPTMNIVTVTTIINICMVSAFNLLPIAEMIVQGAQTGTWHRKLPYQIWFPWDSLTGWAYPLMYAFQIYSGLIVVIGNVVR
;
A
#
# COMPACT_ATOMS: atom_id res chain seq x y z
N MET A 1 -28.72 -22.96 -10.11
CA MET A 1 -29.27 -21.65 -9.65
C MET A 1 -28.19 -20.89 -8.90
N THR A 2 -27.55 -19.91 -9.54
CA THR A 2 -26.60 -19.00 -8.91
C THR A 2 -27.37 -17.90 -8.19
N LYS A 3 -27.15 -17.71 -6.89
CA LYS A 3 -27.75 -16.60 -6.13
C LYS A 3 -27.40 -15.26 -6.81
N PRO A 4 -28.32 -14.30 -6.92
CA PRO A 4 -28.01 -12.99 -7.47
C PRO A 4 -26.85 -12.37 -6.65
N LEU A 5 -25.79 -11.96 -7.34
CA LEU A 5 -24.66 -11.29 -6.73
C LEU A 5 -25.11 -9.88 -6.33
N GLU A 6 -25.34 -9.67 -5.03
CA GLU A 6 -25.58 -8.34 -4.46
C GLU A 6 -24.33 -7.48 -4.64
N PHE A 7 -24.51 -6.26 -5.14
CA PHE A 7 -23.44 -5.28 -5.36
C PHE A 7 -22.56 -5.08 -4.13
N ALA A 8 -23.18 -4.96 -2.96
CA ALA A 8 -22.49 -4.83 -1.68
C ALA A 8 -21.57 -6.03 -1.36
N ARG A 9 -21.96 -7.24 -1.75
CA ARG A 9 -21.17 -8.45 -1.53
C ARG A 9 -19.96 -8.50 -2.46
N THR A 10 -20.13 -8.12 -3.73
CA THR A 10 -19.05 -8.06 -4.73
C THR A 10 -17.98 -7.04 -4.35
N PHE A 11 -18.38 -5.86 -3.85
CA PHE A 11 -17.44 -4.80 -3.44
C PHE A 11 -16.99 -4.89 -1.98
N SER A 12 -17.56 -5.81 -1.18
CA SER A 12 -17.24 -5.94 0.25
C SER A 12 -15.76 -6.20 0.52
N VAL A 13 -15.09 -6.95 -0.36
CA VAL A 13 -13.65 -7.24 -0.24
C VAL A 13 -12.85 -5.97 -0.44
N THR A 14 -13.10 -5.22 -1.52
CA THR A 14 -12.41 -3.96 -1.81
C THR A 14 -12.62 -2.94 -0.69
N VAL A 15 -13.85 -2.82 -0.19
CA VAL A 15 -14.17 -1.89 0.92
C VAL A 15 -13.44 -2.28 2.20
N LYS A 16 -13.38 -3.57 2.55
CA LYS A 16 -12.64 -4.05 3.72
C LYS A 16 -11.13 -3.84 3.56
N THR A 17 -10.59 -4.09 2.38
CA THR A 17 -9.17 -3.87 2.08
C THR A 17 -8.78 -2.39 2.17
N LEU A 18 -9.62 -1.49 1.63
CA LEU A 18 -9.45 -0.04 1.78
C LEU A 18 -9.54 0.40 3.24
N ALA A 19 -10.54 -0.12 3.97
CA ALA A 19 -10.72 0.19 5.39
C ALA A 19 -9.52 -0.27 6.24
N PHE A 20 -8.90 -1.40 5.90
CA PHE A 20 -7.71 -1.91 6.58
C PHE A 20 -6.53 -0.93 6.51
N ILE A 21 -6.36 -0.24 5.38
CA ILE A 21 -5.35 0.82 5.24
C ILE A 21 -5.85 2.22 5.63
N GLY A 22 -6.98 2.27 6.32
CA GLY A 22 -7.54 3.51 6.86
C GLY A 22 -8.27 4.38 5.83
N ILE A 23 -8.44 3.90 4.59
CA ILE A 23 -9.22 4.61 3.58
C ILE A 23 -10.70 4.37 3.86
N PRO A 24 -11.51 5.43 4.03
CA PRO A 24 -12.90 5.25 4.39
C PRO A 24 -13.69 4.82 3.15
N SER A 25 -14.73 4.01 3.35
CA SER A 25 -15.50 3.42 2.26
C SER A 25 -15.93 4.46 1.21
N CYS A 26 -15.66 4.20 -0.07
CA CYS A 26 -16.15 5.01 -1.17
C CYS A 26 -17.66 4.80 -1.45
N LEU A 27 -18.34 3.94 -0.69
CA LEU A 27 -19.79 3.71 -0.84
C LEU A 27 -20.65 4.84 -0.25
N SER A 28 -20.08 5.71 0.58
CA SER A 28 -20.76 6.88 1.13
C SER A 28 -20.03 8.16 0.76
N ARG A 29 -20.80 9.22 0.44
CA ARG A 29 -20.25 10.57 0.24
C ARG A 29 -19.61 11.08 1.53
N TYR A 30 -18.65 11.99 1.40
CA TYR A 30 -18.07 12.66 2.56
C TYR A 30 -19.12 13.45 3.33
N PRO A 31 -19.06 13.45 4.67
CA PRO A 31 -19.78 14.43 5.46
C PRO A 31 -19.27 15.84 5.14
N GLU A 32 -20.19 16.79 4.98
CA GLU A 32 -19.86 18.19 4.67
C GLU A 32 -19.17 18.92 5.84
N ALA A 33 -19.37 18.44 7.07
CA ALA A 33 -18.74 19.00 8.26
C ALA A 33 -17.27 18.60 8.39
N TRP A 34 -16.38 19.60 8.51
CA TRP A 34 -14.92 19.42 8.63
C TRP A 34 -14.50 18.44 9.74
N SER A 35 -15.09 18.55 10.94
CA SER A 35 -14.75 17.68 12.08
C SER A 35 -15.12 16.21 11.84
N ALA A 36 -16.25 15.97 11.16
CA ALA A 36 -16.68 14.64 10.76
C ALA A 36 -15.82 14.09 9.62
N ALA A 37 -15.37 14.94 8.69
CA ALA A 37 -14.45 14.55 7.62
C ALA A 37 -13.08 14.14 8.16
N VAL A 38 -12.50 14.92 9.09
CA VAL A 38 -11.22 14.57 9.74
C VAL A 38 -11.36 13.28 10.54
N LYS A 39 -12.45 13.10 11.30
CA LYS A 39 -12.70 11.88 12.07
C LYS A 39 -12.84 10.66 11.16
N ALA A 40 -13.54 10.81 10.03
CA ALA A 40 -13.67 9.76 9.03
C ALA A 40 -12.32 9.44 8.37
N ASN A 41 -11.40 10.40 8.26
CA ASN A 41 -10.12 10.28 7.55
C ASN A 41 -8.92 9.94 8.42
N ARG A 42 -9.09 9.68 9.72
CA ARG A 42 -7.95 9.45 10.62
C ARG A 42 -6.99 8.38 10.11
N GLY A 43 -7.52 7.26 9.61
CA GLY A 43 -6.72 6.19 9.04
C GLY A 43 -5.94 6.62 7.79
N LEU A 44 -6.62 7.30 6.86
CA LEU A 44 -6.00 7.83 5.63
C LEU A 44 -4.87 8.83 5.96
N ILE A 45 -5.09 9.72 6.93
CA ILE A 45 -4.09 10.71 7.36
C ILE A 45 -2.88 9.99 7.96
N VAL A 46 -3.09 8.99 8.84
CA VAL A 46 -2.00 8.19 9.41
C VAL A 46 -1.22 7.47 8.32
N SER A 47 -1.90 6.81 7.38
CA SER A 47 -1.28 6.12 6.25
C SER A 47 -0.49 7.06 5.35
N PHE A 48 -1.06 8.23 5.04
CA PHE A 48 -0.41 9.26 4.23
C PHE A 48 0.84 9.82 4.91
N LEU A 49 0.75 10.20 6.19
CA LEU A 49 1.89 10.72 6.94
C LEU A 49 3.00 9.68 7.11
N SER A 50 2.63 8.41 7.34
CA SER A 50 3.59 7.31 7.46
C SER A 50 4.38 7.13 6.16
N LEU A 51 3.68 7.10 5.02
CA LEU A 51 4.34 7.00 3.71
C LEU A 51 5.13 8.24 3.31
N ALA A 52 4.61 9.44 3.60
CA ALA A 52 5.33 10.67 3.37
C ALA A 52 6.64 10.70 4.17
N TYR A 53 6.61 10.25 5.42
CA TYR A 53 7.82 10.09 6.24
C TYR A 53 8.78 9.06 5.62
N CYS A 54 8.29 7.91 5.16
CA CYS A 54 9.15 6.92 4.50
C CYS A 54 9.84 7.49 3.26
N VAL A 55 9.09 8.16 2.37
CA VAL A 55 9.66 8.76 1.14
C VAL A 55 10.68 9.84 1.50
N LEU A 56 10.34 10.76 2.41
CA LEU A 56 11.26 11.82 2.82
C LEU A 56 12.51 11.26 3.52
N GLY A 57 12.34 10.31 4.43
CA GLY A 57 13.44 9.67 5.13
C GLY A 57 14.33 8.85 4.18
N GLN A 58 13.77 8.21 3.15
CA GLN A 58 14.55 7.55 2.10
C GLN A 58 15.35 8.54 1.26
N LEU A 59 14.75 9.69 0.89
CA LEU A 59 15.43 10.76 0.15
C LEU A 59 16.56 11.39 0.97
N VAL A 60 16.33 11.66 2.26
CA VAL A 60 17.35 12.19 3.17
C VAL A 60 18.48 11.19 3.33
N TYR A 61 18.16 9.91 3.61
CA TYR A 61 19.16 8.84 3.74
C TYR A 61 20.01 8.73 2.49
N PHE A 62 19.37 8.73 1.32
CA PHE A 62 20.04 8.66 0.04
C PHE A 62 20.99 9.86 -0.15
N TRP A 63 20.50 11.07 0.12
CA TRP A 63 21.29 12.30 -0.02
C TRP A 63 22.50 12.34 0.91
N THR A 64 22.36 11.85 2.15
CA THR A 64 23.46 11.85 3.13
C THR A 64 24.48 10.75 2.87
N ASN A 65 24.04 9.56 2.44
CA ASN A 65 24.91 8.38 2.34
C ASN A 65 25.51 8.14 0.95
N ILE A 66 24.96 8.73 -0.12
CA ILE A 66 25.50 8.55 -1.48
C ILE A 66 26.95 9.04 -1.61
N ARG A 67 27.37 9.98 -0.76
CA ARG A 67 28.74 10.51 -0.72
C ARG A 67 29.74 9.57 -0.05
N LEU A 68 29.27 8.55 0.66
CA LEU A 68 30.09 7.62 1.44
C LEU A 68 30.30 6.27 0.74
N LEU A 69 29.64 6.05 -0.41
CA LEU A 69 29.68 4.79 -1.13
C LEU A 69 30.64 4.89 -2.32
N GLU A 70 31.58 3.96 -2.42
CA GLU A 70 32.50 3.83 -3.55
C GLU A 70 32.29 2.49 -4.28
N GLY A 71 32.55 2.46 -5.59
CA GLY A 71 32.60 1.20 -6.35
C GLY A 71 31.24 0.50 -6.57
N LYS A 72 31.23 -0.84 -6.44
CA LYS A 72 30.08 -1.69 -6.80
C LYS A 72 28.91 -1.60 -5.80
N ASP A 73 29.21 -1.36 -4.53
CA ASP A 73 28.20 -1.27 -3.47
C ASP A 73 27.33 -0.02 -3.63
N MET A 74 27.90 1.06 -4.19
CA MET A 74 27.15 2.27 -4.57
C MET A 74 26.03 1.97 -5.57
N PHE A 75 26.30 1.17 -6.60
CA PHE A 75 25.30 0.89 -7.64
C PHE A 75 24.14 0.04 -7.10
N LEU A 76 24.44 -0.99 -6.32
CA LEU A 76 23.42 -1.87 -5.77
C LEU A 76 22.52 -1.12 -4.79
N GLU A 77 23.12 -0.34 -3.89
CA GLU A 77 22.39 0.47 -2.92
C GLU A 77 21.53 1.54 -3.61
N PHE A 78 22.09 2.20 -4.63
CA PHE A 78 21.38 3.18 -5.45
C PHE A 78 20.16 2.58 -6.15
N ALA A 79 20.33 1.44 -6.83
CA ALA A 79 19.26 0.76 -7.54
C ALA A 79 18.15 0.32 -6.57
N ASN A 80 18.53 -0.22 -5.41
CA ASN A 80 17.58 -0.62 -4.37
C ASN A 80 16.80 0.58 -3.82
N GLN A 81 17.49 1.68 -3.51
CA GLN A 81 16.88 2.87 -2.92
C GLN A 81 15.96 3.58 -3.90
N ILE A 82 16.32 3.70 -5.17
CA ILE A 82 15.44 4.28 -6.21
C ILE A 82 14.21 3.41 -6.41
N ALA A 83 14.36 2.08 -6.49
CA ALA A 83 13.23 1.19 -6.65
C ALA A 83 12.25 1.31 -5.47
N CYS A 84 12.76 1.32 -4.23
CA CYS A 84 11.96 1.48 -3.01
C CYS A 84 11.27 2.85 -2.96
N THR A 85 12.02 3.93 -3.19
CA THR A 85 11.50 5.30 -3.14
C THR A 85 10.45 5.53 -4.22
N GLY A 86 10.70 5.05 -5.45
CA GLY A 86 9.75 5.11 -6.54
C GLY A 86 8.46 4.36 -6.22
N PHE A 87 8.57 3.14 -5.69
CA PHE A 87 7.40 2.33 -5.32
C PHE A 87 6.56 3.00 -4.22
N CYS A 88 7.20 3.56 -3.18
CA CYS A 88 6.54 4.32 -2.12
C CYS A 88 5.90 5.61 -2.64
N THR A 89 6.56 6.31 -3.57
CA THR A 89 6.06 7.54 -4.18
C THR A 89 4.79 7.30 -5.01
N VAL A 90 4.75 6.22 -5.80
CA VAL A 90 3.52 5.86 -6.54
C VAL A 90 2.37 5.54 -5.59
N GLY A 91 2.64 4.81 -4.49
CA GLY A 91 1.64 4.53 -3.47
C GLY A 91 1.11 5.81 -2.81
N LEU A 92 2.01 6.73 -2.45
CA LEU A 92 1.66 8.03 -1.87
C LEU A 92 0.81 8.87 -2.83
N LEU A 93 1.20 8.93 -4.12
CA LEU A 93 0.46 9.67 -5.13
C LEU A 93 -0.94 9.09 -5.35
N LYS A 94 -1.09 7.76 -5.37
CA LYS A 94 -2.40 7.11 -5.47
C LYS A 94 -3.29 7.43 -4.28
N LEU A 95 -2.75 7.38 -3.06
CA LEU A 95 -3.51 7.78 -1.86
C LEU A 95 -3.96 9.24 -1.92
N PHE A 96 -3.09 10.13 -2.41
CA PHE A 96 -3.43 11.53 -2.63
C PHE A 96 -4.56 11.68 -3.66
N MET A 97 -4.43 11.06 -4.84
CA MET A 97 -5.45 11.12 -5.90
C MET A 97 -6.78 10.53 -5.46
N LEU A 98 -6.75 9.41 -4.72
CA LEU A 98 -7.95 8.79 -4.17
C LEU A 98 -8.64 9.72 -3.16
N SER A 99 -7.87 10.36 -2.29
CA SER A 99 -8.40 11.36 -1.35
C SER A 99 -9.02 12.55 -2.07
N TYR A 100 -8.34 13.06 -3.10
CA TYR A 100 -8.76 14.24 -3.84
C TYR A 100 -10.03 13.99 -4.68
N HIS A 101 -10.11 12.83 -5.35
CA HIS A 101 -11.24 12.49 -6.22
C HIS A 101 -12.33 11.62 -5.56
N ARG A 102 -12.27 11.41 -4.24
CA ARG A 102 -13.17 10.48 -3.55
C ARG A 102 -14.66 10.74 -3.76
N ASN A 103 -15.10 12.01 -3.75
CA ASN A 103 -16.51 12.33 -3.96
C ASN A 103 -16.99 11.98 -5.38
N LEU A 104 -16.12 12.12 -6.38
CA LEU A 104 -16.40 11.70 -7.75
C LEU A 104 -16.51 10.17 -7.83
N LEU A 105 -15.56 9.45 -7.23
CA LEU A 105 -15.60 7.98 -7.12
C LEU A 105 -16.87 7.49 -6.40
N ALA A 106 -17.27 8.15 -5.32
CA ALA A 106 -18.50 7.81 -4.60
C ALA A 106 -19.76 8.06 -5.45
N GLY A 107 -19.77 9.12 -6.26
CA GLY A 107 -20.81 9.38 -7.25
C GLY A 107 -20.90 8.27 -8.30
N MET A 108 -19.76 7.91 -8.92
CA MET A 108 -19.69 6.83 -9.91
C MET A 108 -20.09 5.48 -9.34
N LEU A 109 -19.70 5.17 -8.10
CA LEU A 109 -20.10 3.93 -7.41
C LEU A 109 -21.58 3.91 -7.09
N ALA A 110 -22.18 5.05 -6.70
CA ALA A 110 -23.61 5.15 -6.46
C ALA A 110 -24.42 4.97 -7.76
N GLU A 111 -23.98 5.58 -8.86
CA GLU A 111 -24.56 5.36 -10.18
C GLU A 111 -24.43 3.89 -10.58
N LEU A 112 -23.24 3.30 -10.45
CA LEU A 112 -23.02 1.88 -10.77
C LEU A 112 -23.92 0.96 -9.92
N ALA A 113 -24.10 1.26 -8.64
CA ALA A 113 -25.00 0.52 -7.75
C ALA A 113 -26.46 0.64 -8.18
N ALA A 114 -26.91 1.83 -8.57
CA ALA A 114 -28.26 2.05 -9.11
C ALA A 114 -28.48 1.23 -10.38
N TRP A 115 -27.55 1.32 -11.34
CA TRP A 115 -27.56 0.53 -12.57
C TRP A 115 -27.52 -0.98 -12.32
N TRP A 116 -26.80 -1.44 -11.28
CA TRP A 116 -26.70 -2.85 -10.91
C TRP A 116 -28.01 -3.38 -10.32
N ASN A 117 -28.64 -2.60 -9.45
CA ASN A 117 -29.89 -2.98 -8.78
C ASN A 117 -31.11 -2.88 -9.70
N GLU A 118 -31.07 -2.00 -10.70
CA GLU A 118 -32.08 -1.92 -11.77
C GLU A 118 -32.00 -3.12 -12.74
N LYS A 119 -30.85 -3.82 -12.75
CA LYS A 119 -30.51 -4.89 -13.70
C LYS A 119 -30.93 -6.31 -13.28
N ASN A 120 -32.21 -6.48 -12.96
CA ASN A 120 -32.87 -7.78 -13.16
C ASN A 120 -33.09 -8.11 -14.67
N LYS A 121 -32.45 -7.37 -15.60
CA LYS A 121 -32.42 -7.63 -17.06
C LYS A 121 -31.06 -7.25 -17.67
N ILE A 122 -29.98 -7.98 -17.36
CA ILE A 122 -28.72 -7.85 -18.11
C ILE A 122 -28.91 -8.55 -19.47
N PRO A 123 -28.86 -7.86 -20.62
CA PRO A 123 -28.95 -8.52 -21.92
C PRO A 123 -27.79 -9.52 -22.08
N PRO A 124 -28.00 -10.71 -22.68
CA PRO A 124 -26.97 -11.74 -22.81
C PRO A 124 -25.69 -11.25 -23.54
N GLU A 125 -25.81 -10.29 -24.46
CA GLU A 125 -24.65 -9.63 -25.10
C GLU A 125 -23.71 -8.94 -24.10
N ARG A 126 -24.22 -8.32 -23.02
CA ARG A 126 -23.37 -7.64 -22.03
C ARG A 126 -22.70 -8.63 -21.06
N VAL A 127 -23.20 -9.86 -20.97
CA VAL A 127 -22.55 -10.95 -20.22
C VAL A 127 -21.30 -11.44 -20.95
N GLN A 128 -21.30 -11.43 -22.29
CA GLN A 128 -20.08 -11.68 -23.08
C GLN A 128 -19.01 -10.60 -22.82
N ASN A 129 -19.40 -9.34 -22.67
CA ASN A 129 -18.47 -8.26 -22.30
C ASN A 129 -17.90 -8.41 -20.88
N LEU A 130 -18.64 -9.00 -19.93
CA LEU A 130 -18.10 -9.35 -18.61
C LEU A 130 -17.02 -10.44 -18.70
N ALA A 131 -17.17 -11.40 -19.63
CA ALA A 131 -16.13 -12.39 -19.89
C ALA A 131 -14.83 -11.74 -20.43
N GLN A 132 -14.94 -10.62 -21.15
CA GLN A 132 -13.77 -9.83 -21.61
C GLN A 132 -13.07 -9.07 -20.47
N ILE A 133 -13.78 -8.73 -19.38
CA ILE A 133 -13.19 -8.06 -18.20
C ILE A 133 -12.46 -9.06 -17.28
N ARG A 134 -12.85 -10.34 -17.33
CA ARG A 134 -12.27 -11.43 -16.53
C ARG A 134 -10.74 -11.59 -16.68
N PRO A 135 -10.14 -11.60 -17.88
CA PRO A 135 -8.68 -11.65 -18.02
C PRO A 135 -8.00 -10.42 -17.40
N THR A 136 -8.58 -9.23 -17.54
CA THR A 136 -8.06 -8.01 -16.88
C THR A 136 -8.09 -8.16 -15.36
N MET A 137 -9.18 -8.66 -14.78
CA MET A 137 -9.28 -8.93 -13.35
C MET A 137 -8.27 -9.97 -12.87
N ASN A 138 -8.04 -11.03 -13.66
CA ASN A 138 -7.08 -12.07 -13.33
C ASN A 138 -5.65 -11.52 -13.33
N ILE A 139 -5.26 -10.75 -14.36
CA ILE A 139 -3.93 -10.12 -14.43
C ILE A 139 -3.72 -9.23 -13.21
N VAL A 140 -4.69 -8.38 -12.89
CA VAL A 140 -4.62 -7.49 -11.71
C VAL A 140 -4.49 -8.28 -10.41
N THR A 141 -5.24 -9.37 -10.27
CA THR A 141 -5.17 -10.25 -9.09
C THR A 141 -3.80 -10.91 -8.97
N VAL A 142 -3.23 -11.39 -10.07
CA VAL A 142 -1.89 -11.99 -10.11
C VAL A 142 -0.83 -10.95 -9.76
N THR A 143 -0.86 -9.77 -10.39
CA THR A 143 0.08 -8.67 -10.06
C THR A 143 -0.03 -8.27 -8.59
N THR A 144 -1.23 -8.27 -8.02
CA THR A 144 -1.47 -8.00 -6.60
C THR A 144 -0.78 -9.01 -5.70
N ILE A 145 -0.97 -10.30 -5.97
CA ILE A 145 -0.35 -11.38 -5.21
C ILE A 145 1.18 -11.28 -5.30
N ILE A 146 1.71 -11.03 -6.50
CA ILE A 146 3.16 -10.85 -6.72
C ILE A 146 3.68 -9.67 -5.89
N ASN A 147 3.00 -8.53 -5.88
CA ASN A 147 3.39 -7.37 -5.08
C ASN A 147 3.39 -7.66 -3.58
N ILE A 148 2.37 -8.38 -3.08
CA ILE A 148 2.30 -8.80 -1.66
C ILE A 148 3.49 -9.71 -1.32
N CYS A 149 3.76 -10.71 -2.15
CA CYS A 149 4.86 -11.65 -1.95
C CYS A 149 6.22 -10.94 -1.97
N MET A 150 6.43 -10.03 -2.93
CA MET A 150 7.68 -9.27 -3.06
C MET A 150 7.95 -8.40 -1.83
N VAL A 151 6.95 -7.62 -1.37
CA VAL A 151 7.13 -6.77 -0.20
C VAL A 151 7.27 -7.58 1.09
N SER A 152 6.56 -8.70 1.21
CA SER A 152 6.71 -9.61 2.35
C SER A 152 8.12 -10.21 2.40
N ALA A 153 8.66 -10.63 1.25
CA ALA A 153 10.02 -11.15 1.15
C ALA A 153 11.04 -10.08 1.54
N PHE A 154 10.87 -8.84 1.05
CA PHE A 154 11.74 -7.71 1.39
C PHE A 154 11.74 -7.41 2.90
N ASN A 155 10.57 -7.50 3.55
CA ASN A 155 10.43 -7.32 5.00
C ASN A 155 10.98 -8.50 5.82
N LEU A 156 11.18 -9.68 5.24
CA LEU A 156 11.73 -10.85 5.93
C LEU A 156 13.24 -11.02 5.73
N LEU A 157 13.78 -10.50 4.63
CA LEU A 157 15.20 -10.55 4.30
C LEU A 157 16.13 -10.08 5.44
N PRO A 158 15.93 -8.91 6.09
CA PRO A 158 16.80 -8.49 7.18
C PRO A 158 16.75 -9.45 8.37
N ILE A 159 15.61 -10.10 8.66
CA ILE A 159 15.53 -11.12 9.71
C ILE A 159 16.37 -12.34 9.35
N ALA A 160 16.26 -12.82 8.12
CA ALA A 160 17.08 -13.94 7.66
C ALA A 160 18.57 -13.62 7.74
N GLU A 161 18.98 -12.43 7.28
CA GLU A 161 20.37 -11.98 7.38
C GLU A 161 20.86 -11.87 8.82
N MET A 162 20.05 -11.32 9.73
CA MET A 162 20.38 -11.25 11.15
C MET A 162 20.61 -12.63 11.77
N ILE A 163 19.75 -13.60 11.44
CA ILE A 163 19.85 -14.97 11.96
C ILE A 163 21.10 -15.66 11.42
N VAL A 164 21.36 -15.56 10.11
CA VAL A 164 22.52 -16.17 9.48
C VAL A 164 23.82 -15.56 10.00
N GLN A 165 23.90 -14.23 10.07
CA GLN A 165 25.09 -13.55 10.62
C GLN A 165 25.28 -13.90 12.10
N GLY A 166 24.22 -13.89 12.91
CA GLY A 166 24.29 -14.28 14.32
C GLY A 166 24.78 -15.71 14.52
N ALA A 167 24.39 -16.65 13.65
CA ALA A 167 24.88 -18.02 13.68
C ALA A 167 26.36 -18.16 13.28
N GLN A 168 26.85 -17.30 12.39
CA GLN A 168 28.22 -17.36 11.87
C GLN A 168 29.23 -16.59 12.74
N THR A 169 28.87 -15.38 13.20
CA THR A 169 29.79 -14.46 13.89
C THR A 169 29.58 -14.41 15.40
N GLY A 170 28.48 -14.99 15.90
CA GLY A 170 28.10 -14.91 17.31
C GLY A 170 27.59 -13.51 17.74
N THR A 171 27.52 -12.56 16.82
CA THR A 171 27.08 -11.18 17.09
C THR A 171 25.79 -10.85 16.35
N TRP A 172 24.81 -10.29 17.07
CA TRP A 172 23.53 -9.91 16.50
C TRP A 172 23.56 -8.46 16.03
N HIS A 173 23.66 -8.24 14.72
CA HIS A 173 23.60 -6.92 14.11
C HIS A 173 22.19 -6.62 13.62
N ARG A 174 21.47 -5.73 14.30
CA ARG A 174 20.11 -5.35 13.91
C ARG A 174 20.07 -4.65 12.56
N LYS A 175 19.11 -5.02 11.71
CA LYS A 175 18.88 -4.43 10.39
C LYS A 175 17.41 -4.10 10.21
N LEU A 176 17.13 -2.98 9.55
CA LEU A 176 15.77 -2.60 9.17
C LEU A 176 15.50 -3.01 7.71
N PRO A 177 14.25 -3.34 7.34
CA PRO A 177 13.87 -3.67 5.97
C PRO A 177 14.22 -2.59 4.95
N TYR A 178 13.99 -1.33 5.31
CA TYR A 178 14.21 -0.17 4.46
C TYR A 178 15.22 0.77 5.09
N GLN A 179 16.10 1.30 4.24
CA GLN A 179 17.06 2.32 4.61
C GLN A 179 16.38 3.70 4.62
N ILE A 180 15.97 4.11 5.81
CA ILE A 180 15.24 5.35 6.07
C ILE A 180 16.03 6.14 7.12
N TRP A 181 16.21 7.43 6.89
CA TRP A 181 16.83 8.31 7.87
C TRP A 181 15.90 8.52 9.06
N PHE A 182 16.45 8.38 10.26
CA PHE A 182 15.79 8.72 11.52
C PHE A 182 16.68 9.72 12.28
N PRO A 183 16.11 10.73 12.96
CA PRO A 183 16.89 11.68 13.76
C PRO A 183 17.41 11.08 15.08
N TRP A 184 17.19 9.78 15.32
CA TRP A 184 17.66 9.03 16.49
C TRP A 184 18.21 7.67 16.04
N ASP A 185 18.90 6.98 16.95
CA ASP A 185 19.38 5.62 16.70
C ASP A 185 18.21 4.63 16.66
N SER A 186 17.81 4.23 15.45
CA SER A 186 16.69 3.32 15.19
C SER A 186 17.01 1.85 15.45
N LEU A 187 18.27 1.50 15.73
CA LEU A 187 18.72 0.11 15.91
C LEU A 187 18.92 -0.25 17.39
N THR A 188 18.76 0.69 18.32
CA THR A 188 18.99 0.46 19.74
C THR A 188 17.71 0.34 20.58
N GLY A 189 17.82 -0.43 21.66
CA GLY A 189 16.78 -0.58 22.68
C GLY A 189 15.38 -0.92 22.15
N TRP A 190 14.39 -0.22 22.69
CA TRP A 190 12.97 -0.36 22.34
C TRP A 190 12.59 0.33 21.03
N ALA A 191 13.45 1.21 20.49
CA ALA A 191 13.18 1.92 19.23
C ALA A 191 13.18 0.93 18.06
N TYR A 192 14.07 -0.07 18.07
CA TYR A 192 14.18 -1.06 17.00
C TYR A 192 12.86 -1.79 16.65
N PRO A 193 12.19 -2.50 17.57
CA PRO A 193 10.95 -3.20 17.22
C PRO A 193 9.83 -2.26 16.79
N LEU A 194 9.81 -1.02 17.32
CA LEU A 194 8.84 -0.01 16.91
C LEU A 194 9.08 0.46 15.48
N MET A 195 10.34 0.75 15.12
CA MET A 195 10.72 1.15 13.76
C MET A 195 10.51 0.02 12.75
N TYR A 196 10.78 -1.22 13.17
CA TYR A 196 10.51 -2.40 12.36
C TYR A 196 9.01 -2.55 12.07
N ALA A 197 8.16 -2.43 13.09
CA ALA A 197 6.70 -2.47 12.93
C ALA A 197 6.18 -1.31 12.07
N PHE A 198 6.71 -0.10 12.25
CA PHE A 198 6.40 1.07 11.41
C PHE A 198 6.73 0.82 9.93
N GLN A 199 7.89 0.22 9.65
CA GLN A 199 8.31 -0.10 8.29
C GLN A 199 7.46 -1.20 7.65
N ILE A 200 7.10 -2.24 8.40
CA ILE A 200 6.13 -3.26 7.91
C ILE A 200 4.79 -2.61 7.60
N TYR A 201 4.26 -1.81 8.53
CA TYR A 201 2.97 -1.15 8.36
C TYR A 201 2.97 -0.25 7.11
N SER A 202 4.03 0.53 6.93
CA SER A 202 4.23 1.37 5.75
C SER A 202 4.30 0.52 4.47
N GLY A 203 5.05 -0.59 4.48
CA GLY A 203 5.10 -1.54 3.37
C GLY A 203 3.72 -2.09 3.00
N LEU A 204 2.89 -2.44 3.98
CA LEU A 204 1.51 -2.90 3.76
C LEU A 204 0.63 -1.81 3.12
N ILE A 205 0.77 -0.57 3.57
CA ILE A 205 0.05 0.56 2.97
C ILE A 205 0.45 0.73 1.50
N VAL A 206 1.75 0.67 1.16
CA VAL A 206 2.19 0.80 -0.24
C VAL A 206 1.63 -0.33 -1.09
N VAL A 207 1.72 -1.58 -0.63
CA VAL A 207 1.22 -2.74 -1.37
C VAL A 207 -0.26 -2.58 -1.68
N ILE A 208 -1.07 -2.28 -0.67
CA ILE A 208 -2.52 -2.16 -0.83
C ILE A 208 -2.86 -0.91 -1.65
N GLY A 209 -2.19 0.23 -1.40
CA GLY A 209 -2.37 1.46 -2.17
C GLY A 209 -1.98 1.31 -3.64
N ASN A 210 -1.03 0.42 -3.96
CA ASN A 210 -0.67 0.13 -5.35
C ASN A 210 -1.61 -0.86 -6.04
N VAL A 211 -2.34 -1.66 -5.26
CA VAL A 211 -3.26 -2.70 -5.72
C VAL A 211 -4.68 -2.16 -5.92
N VAL A 212 -5.15 -1.31 -5.01
CA VAL A 212 -6.54 -0.83 -5.06
C VAL A 212 -6.67 0.27 -6.11
N ARG A 213 -7.65 0.09 -7.02
CA ARG A 213 -8.13 1.09 -7.96
C ARG A 213 -9.38 1.77 -7.42
#